data_AF-A0A6G1L1E4-F1
#
_entry.id   AF-A0A6G1L1E4-F1
#
_cell.length_a   1.000
_cell.length_b   1.000
_cell.length_c   1.000
_cell.angle_alpha   90.00
_cell.angle_beta   90.00
_cell.angle_gamma   90.00
#
_symmetry.space_group_name_H-M   'P 1'
#
loop_
_entity.id
_entity.type
_entity.pdbx_description
1 polymer ?
#
loop_
_entity_poly.entity_id
_entity_poly.type
_entity_poly.pdbx_seq_one_letter_code
_entity_poly.pdbx_strand_id
1 'polypeptide(L)'
;MGLTHEHQQPDRDSYINIEWSKVPGYTAVVEDEATMDYIFTQYKVEDHDYERAEYLLTHTAVLALKYCPALFEYMLYPNKMVIDQADWEAHWKSSTNYDYDSIMGYGSSEGIVFRKNADGSTSPIYQGGSNDYRRKGLSPADIAAVVDLYPPIAGSAAQRNVHMNIEENSGDWVYVGNWSAAAVSISPNYTTTIYNPAVAT
;
A
#
# COMPACT_ATOMS: atom_id res chain seq x y z
N MET A 1 -9.61 10.21 -0.33
CA MET A 1 -9.03 10.12 1.02
C MET A 1 -7.58 10.56 1.06
N GLY A 2 -6.85 10.60 -0.05
CA GLY A 2 -5.48 11.15 -0.08
C GLY A 2 -4.40 10.19 0.42
N LEU A 3 -4.71 8.89 0.53
CA LEU A 3 -3.74 7.83 0.73
C LEU A 3 -3.23 7.35 -0.63
N THR A 4 -1.94 7.07 -0.76
CA THR A 4 -1.40 6.35 -1.92
C THR A 4 -1.49 4.84 -1.71
N HIS A 5 -1.05 4.05 -2.69
CA HIS A 5 -0.94 2.61 -2.51
C HIS A 5 0.20 2.23 -1.57
N GLU A 6 0.01 1.17 -0.79
CA GLU A 6 0.97 0.71 0.22
C GLU A 6 2.31 0.28 -0.41
N HIS A 7 2.26 -0.36 -1.58
CA HIS A 7 3.46 -0.75 -2.35
C HIS A 7 4.19 0.43 -2.99
N GLN A 8 3.76 1.67 -2.76
CA GLN A 8 4.45 2.86 -3.24
C GLN A 8 5.28 3.54 -2.13
N GLN A 9 5.30 2.98 -0.93
CA GLN A 9 6.17 3.45 0.15
C GLN A 9 7.66 3.38 -0.22
N PRO A 10 8.50 4.36 0.19
CA PRO A 10 9.94 4.43 -0.09
C PRO A 10 10.73 3.20 0.33
N ASP A 11 10.33 2.63 1.45
CA ASP A 11 11.01 1.54 2.13
C ASP A 11 10.41 0.18 1.77
N ARG A 12 9.41 0.12 0.86
CA ARG A 12 8.71 -1.10 0.46
C ARG A 12 9.66 -2.23 0.09
N ASP A 13 10.83 -1.96 -0.50
CA ASP A 13 11.74 -3.00 -1.01
C ASP A 13 12.40 -3.79 0.15
N SER A 14 12.24 -3.28 1.38
CA SER A 14 12.54 -4.01 2.62
C SER A 14 11.46 -5.03 3.00
N TYR A 15 10.24 -4.87 2.49
CA TYR A 15 9.03 -5.58 2.91
C TYR A 15 8.42 -6.45 1.80
N ILE A 16 8.53 -6.03 0.55
CA ILE A 16 7.94 -6.70 -0.60
C ILE A 16 8.96 -6.99 -1.69
N ASN A 17 8.64 -7.96 -2.53
CA ASN A 17 9.28 -8.23 -3.81
C ASN A 17 8.30 -7.89 -4.94
N ILE A 18 8.80 -7.21 -5.97
CA ILE A 18 8.06 -6.96 -7.21
C ILE A 18 8.67 -7.84 -8.31
N GLU A 19 7.89 -8.78 -8.81
CA GLU A 19 8.26 -9.63 -9.95
C GLU A 19 8.10 -8.85 -11.26
N TRP A 20 9.05 -7.98 -11.57
CA TRP A 20 9.01 -7.09 -12.74
C TRP A 20 8.76 -7.82 -14.06
N SER A 21 9.29 -9.04 -14.20
CA SER A 21 9.09 -9.91 -15.37
C SER A 21 7.63 -10.31 -15.62
N LYS A 22 6.75 -10.18 -14.62
CA LYS A 22 5.32 -10.45 -14.73
C LYS A 22 4.48 -9.20 -15.01
N VAL A 23 5.09 -8.01 -14.97
CA VAL A 23 4.40 -6.79 -15.33
C VAL A 23 4.13 -6.80 -16.85
N PRO A 24 2.89 -6.54 -17.29
CA PRO A 24 2.54 -6.57 -18.71
C PRO A 24 3.45 -5.69 -19.57
N GLY A 25 4.08 -6.31 -20.59
CA GLY A 25 4.97 -5.63 -21.52
C GLY A 25 6.43 -5.55 -21.10
N TYR A 26 6.79 -5.94 -19.87
CA TYR A 26 8.19 -5.90 -19.40
C TYR A 26 9.13 -6.73 -20.28
N THR A 27 8.80 -8.01 -20.46
CA THR A 27 9.64 -8.96 -21.22
C THR A 27 9.91 -8.46 -22.63
N ALA A 28 8.89 -7.92 -23.30
CA ALA A 28 9.05 -7.40 -24.66
C ALA A 28 10.00 -6.19 -24.74
N VAL A 29 10.10 -5.39 -23.67
CA VAL A 29 11.01 -4.24 -23.62
C VAL A 29 12.44 -4.66 -23.34
N VAL A 30 12.65 -5.59 -22.41
CA VAL A 30 14.01 -6.06 -22.08
C VAL A 30 14.61 -6.92 -23.20
N GLU A 31 13.78 -7.56 -24.02
CA GLU A 31 14.19 -8.30 -25.22
C GLU A 31 14.37 -7.39 -26.46
N ASP A 32 13.95 -6.12 -26.41
CA ASP A 32 14.13 -5.18 -27.51
C ASP A 32 15.52 -4.51 -27.44
N GLU A 33 16.45 -5.02 -28.25
CA GLU A 33 17.84 -4.53 -28.34
C GLU A 33 17.90 -3.00 -28.58
N ALA A 34 17.03 -2.46 -29.43
CA ALA A 34 17.03 -1.03 -29.73
C ALA A 34 16.67 -0.16 -28.51
N THR A 35 15.75 -0.64 -27.67
CA THR A 35 15.39 0.03 -26.42
C THR A 35 16.50 -0.10 -25.39
N MET A 36 17.08 -1.29 -25.23
CA MET A 36 18.17 -1.51 -24.27
C MET A 36 19.43 -0.72 -24.65
N ASP A 37 19.81 -0.69 -25.93
CA ASP A 37 20.92 0.13 -26.44
C ASP A 37 20.71 1.62 -26.19
N TYR A 38 19.47 2.10 -26.34
CA TYR A 38 19.13 3.47 -25.98
C TYR A 38 19.35 3.73 -24.50
N ILE A 39 18.92 2.83 -23.61
CA ILE A 39 19.12 2.97 -22.16
C ILE A 39 20.62 2.97 -21.83
N PHE A 40 21.38 2.01 -22.35
CA PHE A 40 22.82 1.94 -22.16
C PHE A 40 23.52 3.23 -22.57
N THR A 41 23.19 3.74 -23.76
CA THR A 41 23.79 4.95 -24.32
C THR A 41 23.42 6.21 -23.53
N GLN A 42 22.13 6.41 -23.25
CA GLN A 42 21.66 7.64 -22.60
C GLN A 42 22.09 7.73 -21.15
N TYR A 43 22.15 6.61 -20.44
CA TYR A 43 22.47 6.56 -19.02
C TYR A 43 23.93 6.15 -18.75
N LYS A 44 24.74 5.99 -19.80
CA LYS A 44 26.16 5.62 -19.73
C LYS A 44 26.38 4.38 -18.87
N VAL A 45 25.57 3.35 -19.10
CA VAL A 45 25.71 2.06 -18.43
C VAL A 45 26.91 1.35 -19.06
N GLU A 46 27.90 1.04 -18.24
CA GLU A 46 29.15 0.41 -18.67
C GLU A 46 28.92 -1.05 -19.10
N ASP A 47 29.72 -1.53 -20.05
CA ASP A 47 29.82 -2.94 -20.46
C ASP A 47 28.49 -3.65 -20.78
N HIS A 48 27.45 -2.90 -21.16
CA HIS A 48 26.10 -3.44 -21.38
C HIS A 48 25.60 -4.23 -20.17
N ASP A 49 25.79 -3.68 -18.96
CA ASP A 49 25.22 -4.23 -17.73
C ASP A 49 23.68 -4.21 -17.78
N TYR A 50 23.10 -5.33 -18.21
CA TYR A 50 21.66 -5.52 -18.34
C TYR A 50 20.93 -5.38 -17.01
N GLU A 51 21.51 -5.86 -15.91
CA GLU A 51 20.89 -5.74 -14.58
C GLU A 51 20.74 -4.26 -14.21
N ARG A 52 21.77 -3.45 -14.49
CA ARG A 52 21.70 -2.01 -14.27
C ARG A 52 20.69 -1.32 -15.18
N ALA A 53 20.55 -1.73 -16.44
CA ALA A 53 19.57 -1.16 -17.35
C ALA A 53 18.12 -1.53 -16.99
N GLU A 54 17.88 -2.78 -16.59
CA GLU A 54 16.58 -3.24 -16.06
C GLU A 54 16.21 -2.48 -14.78
N TYR A 55 17.18 -2.25 -13.89
CA TYR A 55 16.99 -1.39 -12.71
C TYR A 55 16.57 0.03 -13.12
N LEU A 56 17.24 0.64 -14.10
CA LEU A 56 16.88 1.97 -14.59
C LEU A 56 15.48 2.00 -15.19
N LEU A 57 15.09 0.99 -15.96
CA LEU A 57 13.76 0.87 -16.55
C LEU A 57 12.65 0.82 -15.48
N THR A 58 12.88 0.07 -14.40
CA THR A 58 11.91 -0.15 -13.30
C THR A 58 11.90 0.99 -12.26
N HIS A 59 12.94 1.82 -12.22
CA HIS A 59 13.11 2.89 -11.21
C HIS A 59 13.16 4.31 -11.80
N THR A 60 13.03 4.47 -13.13
CA THR A 60 12.97 5.77 -13.79
C THR A 60 11.64 5.99 -14.48
N ALA A 61 10.82 6.91 -13.96
CA ALA A 61 9.47 7.15 -14.45
C ALA A 61 9.41 7.52 -15.93
N VAL A 62 10.39 8.30 -16.41
CA VAL A 62 10.50 8.67 -17.83
C VAL A 62 10.73 7.44 -18.71
N LEU A 63 11.54 6.48 -18.27
CA LEU A 63 11.78 5.24 -19.03
C LEU A 63 10.56 4.32 -18.98
N ALA A 64 9.99 4.12 -17.80
CA ALA A 64 8.75 3.36 -17.63
C ALA A 64 7.63 3.90 -18.53
N LEU A 65 7.29 5.20 -18.42
CA LEU A 65 6.23 5.81 -19.23
C LEU A 65 6.50 5.76 -20.74
N LYS A 66 7.77 5.77 -21.16
CA LYS A 66 8.14 5.72 -22.57
C LYS A 66 8.07 4.31 -23.15
N TYR A 67 8.54 3.31 -22.43
CA TYR A 67 8.76 1.97 -22.96
C TYR A 67 7.83 0.91 -22.38
N CYS A 68 7.50 0.98 -21.09
CA CYS A 68 6.61 0.04 -20.42
C CYS A 68 5.70 0.76 -19.40
N PRO A 69 4.62 1.43 -19.84
CA PRO A 69 3.80 2.25 -18.96
C PRO A 69 3.22 1.50 -17.77
N ALA A 70 3.00 0.18 -17.89
CA ALA A 70 2.53 -0.68 -16.80
C ALA A 70 3.49 -0.71 -15.59
N LEU A 71 4.80 -0.51 -15.80
CA LEU A 71 5.75 -0.43 -14.68
C LEU A 71 5.45 0.74 -13.74
N PHE A 72 4.91 1.83 -14.28
CA PHE A 72 4.63 3.05 -13.54
C PHE A 72 3.73 2.81 -12.31
N GLU A 73 2.77 1.90 -12.43
CA GLU A 73 1.82 1.53 -11.37
C GLU A 73 2.52 0.92 -10.12
N TYR A 74 3.69 0.32 -10.32
CA TYR A 74 4.45 -0.37 -9.27
C TYR A 74 5.70 0.41 -8.85
N MET A 75 5.94 1.61 -9.39
CA MET A 75 7.09 2.44 -9.02
C MET A 75 6.94 3.07 -7.63
N LEU A 76 8.08 3.41 -7.00
CA LEU A 76 8.09 4.14 -5.73
C LEU A 76 7.44 5.50 -5.91
N TYR A 77 6.70 5.94 -4.91
CA TYR A 77 6.27 7.32 -4.80
C TYR A 77 7.21 8.08 -3.86
N PRO A 78 7.52 9.37 -4.11
CA PRO A 78 7.15 10.12 -5.29
C PRO A 78 8.15 9.73 -6.37
N ASN A 79 7.64 9.35 -7.54
CA ASN A 79 8.51 9.48 -8.69
C ASN A 79 8.78 10.99 -8.84
N LYS A 80 10.03 11.40 -9.04
CA LYS A 80 10.50 12.79 -9.02
C LYS A 80 9.79 13.75 -10.00
N MET A 81 8.83 13.28 -10.78
CA MET A 81 8.00 14.10 -11.67
C MET A 81 6.76 14.71 -11.01
N VAL A 82 6.28 14.22 -9.85
CA VAL A 82 4.87 14.47 -9.44
C VAL A 82 4.69 15.21 -8.09
N ILE A 83 5.57 15.08 -7.08
CA ILE A 83 5.43 15.76 -5.77
C ILE A 83 6.79 16.23 -5.23
N ASP A 84 6.78 17.34 -4.46
CA ASP A 84 7.93 17.81 -3.67
C ASP A 84 8.35 16.72 -2.64
N GLN A 85 9.62 16.34 -2.65
CA GLN A 85 10.16 15.32 -1.75
C GLN A 85 9.83 15.61 -0.27
N ALA A 86 9.75 16.88 0.13
CA ALA A 86 9.41 17.27 1.50
C ALA A 86 7.96 16.91 1.90
N ASP A 87 6.99 17.11 1.01
CA ASP A 87 5.58 16.77 1.25
C ASP A 87 5.38 15.26 1.33
N TRP A 88 6.14 14.52 0.52
CA TRP A 88 6.13 13.07 0.55
C TRP A 88 6.76 12.48 1.82
N GLU A 89 7.91 12.99 2.26
CA GLU A 89 8.52 12.56 3.52
C GLU A 89 7.61 12.87 4.72
N ALA A 90 6.83 13.96 4.65
CA ALA A 90 5.84 14.30 5.67
C ALA A 90 4.65 13.34 5.67
N HIS A 91 4.19 12.88 4.50
CA HIS A 91 3.06 11.94 4.38
C HIS A 91 3.38 10.60 5.04
N TRP A 92 4.62 10.09 4.91
CA TRP A 92 4.99 8.75 5.42
C TRP A 92 5.52 8.68 6.83
N LYS A 93 5.92 9.81 7.44
CA LYS A 93 6.31 9.80 8.86
C LYS A 93 5.19 9.37 9.81
N SER A 94 3.92 9.35 9.37
CA SER A 94 2.79 8.84 10.15
C SER A 94 2.59 7.32 10.07
N SER A 95 3.14 6.64 9.06
CA SER A 95 3.07 5.17 8.96
C SER A 95 4.44 4.59 9.32
N THR A 96 4.60 4.08 10.53
CA THR A 96 5.91 3.60 11.01
C THR A 96 6.25 2.18 10.54
N ASN A 97 5.33 1.47 9.87
CA ASN A 97 5.54 0.10 9.38
C ASN A 97 4.71 -0.16 8.12
N TYR A 98 5.26 -0.97 7.21
CA TYR A 98 4.51 -1.52 6.08
C TYR A 98 3.37 -2.43 6.57
N ASP A 99 2.16 -2.16 6.09
CA ASP A 99 0.93 -2.87 6.43
C ASP A 99 0.50 -3.82 5.30
N TYR A 100 0.85 -5.09 5.45
CA TYR A 100 0.46 -6.14 4.50
C TYR A 100 -1.06 -6.35 4.41
N ASP A 101 -1.81 -5.91 5.42
CA ASP A 101 -3.27 -6.07 5.47
C ASP A 101 -4.02 -4.82 4.97
N SER A 102 -3.30 -3.77 4.57
CA SER A 102 -3.90 -2.53 4.07
C SER A 102 -4.81 -2.80 2.87
N ILE A 103 -5.96 -2.11 2.84
CA ILE A 103 -6.83 -2.08 1.67
C ILE A 103 -6.17 -1.38 0.48
N MET A 104 -5.15 -0.57 0.73
CA MET A 104 -4.40 0.20 -0.26
C MET A 104 -3.24 -0.60 -0.86
N GLY A 105 -2.94 -1.79 -0.37
CA GLY A 105 -1.91 -2.67 -0.93
C GLY A 105 -2.41 -3.44 -2.16
N TYR A 106 -1.58 -3.56 -3.18
CA TYR A 106 -1.83 -4.54 -4.25
C TYR A 106 -1.63 -5.97 -3.73
N GLY A 107 -2.60 -6.83 -4.01
CA GLY A 107 -2.51 -8.25 -3.66
C GLY A 107 -1.68 -9.05 -4.66
N SER A 108 -1.24 -10.24 -4.25
CA SER A 108 -0.50 -11.18 -5.11
C SER A 108 -1.38 -11.88 -6.16
N SER A 109 -2.64 -11.48 -6.36
CA SER A 109 -3.55 -12.14 -7.32
C SER A 109 -3.05 -12.06 -8.76
N GLU A 110 -2.30 -11.01 -9.10
CA GLU A 110 -1.65 -10.85 -10.40
C GLU A 110 -0.27 -11.52 -10.44
N GLY A 111 0.19 -12.05 -9.30
CA GLY A 111 1.49 -12.69 -9.16
C GLY A 111 2.66 -11.72 -9.29
N ILE A 112 2.46 -10.41 -9.08
CA ILE A 112 3.48 -9.37 -9.24
C ILE A 112 4.07 -8.95 -7.89
N VAL A 113 3.24 -8.69 -6.89
CA VAL A 113 3.68 -8.19 -5.58
C VAL A 113 3.63 -9.31 -4.55
N PHE A 114 4.73 -9.56 -3.83
CA PHE A 114 4.80 -10.57 -2.76
C PHE A 114 5.43 -10.00 -1.50
N ARG A 115 5.09 -10.57 -0.35
CA ARG A 115 5.78 -10.29 0.91
C ARG A 115 7.15 -10.93 0.87
N LYS A 116 8.16 -10.21 1.37
CA LYS A 116 9.51 -10.68 1.60
C LYS A 116 9.61 -11.21 3.03
N ASN A 117 10.03 -12.46 3.18
CA ASN A 117 10.24 -13.09 4.48
C ASN A 117 11.69 -12.87 4.95
N ALA A 118 11.92 -13.01 6.25
CA ALA A 118 13.25 -12.83 6.85
C ALA A 118 14.30 -13.83 6.33
N ASP A 119 13.87 -14.99 5.83
CA ASP A 119 14.72 -16.02 5.23
C ASP A 119 14.96 -15.79 3.71
N GLY A 120 14.45 -14.71 3.15
CA GLY A 120 14.54 -14.39 1.72
C GLY A 120 13.49 -15.08 0.85
N SER A 121 12.64 -15.94 1.40
CA SER A 121 11.49 -16.50 0.68
C SER A 121 10.39 -15.46 0.48
N THR A 122 9.40 -15.77 -0.36
CA THR A 122 8.24 -14.92 -0.59
C THR A 122 6.93 -15.59 -0.18
N SER A 123 5.97 -14.79 0.27
CA SER A 123 4.60 -15.25 0.58
C SER A 123 3.56 -14.33 -0.06
N PRO A 124 2.34 -14.82 -0.35
CA PRO A 124 1.30 -13.99 -0.92
C PRO A 124 0.87 -12.88 0.06
N ILE A 125 0.48 -11.75 -0.51
CA ILE A 125 -0.20 -10.62 0.14
C ILE A 125 -1.63 -10.59 -0.38
N TYR A 126 -2.57 -10.29 0.50
CA TYR A 126 -3.96 -10.14 0.12
C TYR A 126 -4.42 -8.73 0.47
N GLN A 127 -4.80 -7.96 -0.55
CA GLN A 127 -5.38 -6.63 -0.36
C GLN A 127 -6.55 -6.68 0.62
N GLY A 128 -6.48 -5.87 1.68
CA GLY A 128 -7.45 -5.87 2.78
C GLY A 128 -7.35 -7.08 3.71
N GLY A 129 -6.18 -7.72 3.79
CA GLY A 129 -5.86 -8.80 4.74
C GLY A 129 -6.46 -10.18 4.44
N SER A 130 -7.23 -10.35 3.38
CA SER A 130 -7.93 -11.61 3.09
C SER A 130 -8.07 -11.93 1.60
N ASN A 131 -7.93 -13.21 1.25
CA ASN A 131 -8.27 -13.72 -0.08
C ASN A 131 -9.77 -13.89 -0.31
N ASP A 132 -10.56 -13.96 0.77
CA ASP A 132 -12.02 -13.92 0.75
C ASP A 132 -12.49 -12.47 0.70
N TYR A 133 -13.13 -12.08 -0.40
CA TYR A 133 -13.63 -10.72 -0.62
C TYR A 133 -14.60 -10.25 0.47
N ARG A 134 -15.30 -11.17 1.14
CA ARG A 134 -16.24 -10.84 2.23
C ARG A 134 -15.55 -10.43 3.52
N ARG A 135 -14.27 -10.78 3.66
CA ARG A 135 -13.44 -10.50 4.84
C ARG A 135 -12.38 -9.43 4.56
N LYS A 136 -12.39 -8.84 3.36
CA LYS A 136 -11.55 -7.69 3.03
C LYS A 136 -12.08 -6.45 3.72
N GLY A 137 -11.18 -5.63 4.27
CA GLY A 137 -11.58 -4.40 4.94
C GLY A 137 -10.41 -3.43 5.13
N LEU A 138 -10.72 -2.30 5.76
CA LEU A 138 -9.70 -1.37 6.24
C LEU A 138 -8.93 -2.02 7.38
N SER A 139 -7.60 -1.97 7.32
CA SER A 139 -6.78 -2.35 8.45
C SER A 139 -6.87 -1.31 9.57
N PRO A 140 -6.42 -1.63 10.80
CA PRO A 140 -6.25 -0.63 11.85
C PRO A 140 -5.33 0.53 11.44
N ALA A 141 -4.31 0.28 10.61
CA ALA A 141 -3.38 1.31 10.14
C ALA A 141 -4.03 2.21 9.08
N ASP A 142 -4.85 1.67 8.18
CA ASP A 142 -5.64 2.46 7.23
C ASP A 142 -6.56 3.44 7.96
N ILE A 143 -7.25 2.97 9.01
CA ILE A 143 -8.13 3.80 9.83
C ILE A 143 -7.34 4.92 10.52
N ALA A 144 -6.19 4.59 11.10
CA ALA A 144 -5.32 5.57 11.76
C ALA A 144 -4.83 6.63 10.76
N ALA A 145 -4.37 6.23 9.58
CA ALA A 145 -3.89 7.14 8.54
C ALA A 145 -4.99 8.11 8.06
N VAL A 146 -6.23 7.63 7.91
CA VAL A 146 -7.38 8.51 7.58
C VAL A 146 -7.67 9.49 8.72
N VAL A 147 -7.59 9.06 9.98
CA VAL A 147 -7.80 9.94 11.14
C VAL A 147 -6.76 11.06 11.18
N ASP A 148 -5.50 10.74 10.88
CA ASP A 148 -4.39 11.69 10.89
C ASP A 148 -4.47 12.70 9.73
N LEU A 149 -4.90 12.27 8.55
CA LEU A 149 -5.08 13.15 7.38
C LEU A 149 -6.22 14.14 7.54
N TYR A 150 -7.23 13.80 8.33
CA TYR A 150 -8.42 14.62 8.54
C TYR A 150 -8.60 14.92 10.03
N PRO A 151 -7.71 15.74 10.65
CA PRO A 151 -7.83 16.10 12.05
C PRO A 151 -9.11 16.92 12.28
N PRO A 152 -9.71 16.85 13.48
CA PRO A 152 -10.89 17.65 13.79
C PRO A 152 -10.61 19.15 13.61
N ILE A 153 -11.53 19.85 12.96
CA ILE A 153 -11.48 21.31 12.85
C ILE A 153 -11.60 21.88 14.26
N ALA A 154 -10.57 22.63 14.69
CA ALA A 154 -10.52 23.27 16.00
C ALA A 154 -11.79 24.10 16.24
N GLY A 155 -12.53 23.77 17.31
CA GLY A 155 -13.77 24.44 17.69
C GLY A 155 -15.07 23.69 17.36
N SER A 156 -15.01 22.56 16.64
CA SER A 156 -16.17 21.67 16.52
C SER A 156 -16.19 20.66 17.67
N ALA A 157 -17.12 20.82 18.61
CA ALA A 157 -17.48 19.80 19.60
C ALA A 157 -18.28 18.65 18.93
N ALA A 158 -17.91 18.28 17.71
CA ALA A 158 -18.57 17.20 16.99
C ALA A 158 -18.03 15.88 17.52
N GLN A 159 -18.79 15.27 18.44
CA GLN A 159 -18.67 13.85 18.76
C GLN A 159 -18.57 13.06 17.45
N ARG A 160 -17.42 12.43 17.22
CA ARG A 160 -17.26 11.52 16.09
C ARG A 160 -18.03 10.24 16.40
N ASN A 161 -19.24 10.12 15.90
CA ASN A 161 -19.75 8.81 15.54
C ASN A 161 -19.16 8.51 14.15
N VAL A 162 -18.01 7.84 14.10
CA VAL A 162 -17.59 7.18 12.87
C VAL A 162 -18.53 5.99 12.71
N HIS A 163 -19.62 6.18 11.96
CA HIS A 163 -20.49 5.09 11.55
C HIS A 163 -19.75 4.26 10.50
N MET A 164 -18.98 3.28 10.94
CA MET A 164 -18.61 2.17 10.07
C MET A 164 -19.83 1.25 9.98
N ASN A 165 -20.53 1.31 8.86
CA ASN A 165 -21.55 0.31 8.54
C ASN A 165 -20.81 -0.99 8.22
N ILE A 166 -20.65 -1.84 9.22
CA ILE A 166 -20.19 -3.22 9.04
C ILE A 166 -21.46 -4.04 8.79
N GLU A 167 -21.65 -4.51 7.55
CA GLU A 167 -22.71 -5.46 7.25
C GLU A 167 -22.36 -6.81 7.89
N GLU A 168 -23.08 -7.18 8.95
CA GLU A 168 -23.01 -8.51 9.58
C GLU A 168 -23.39 -9.59 8.55
N ASN A 169 -22.39 -10.18 7.91
CA ASN A 169 -22.52 -11.50 7.29
C ASN A 169 -21.47 -12.51 7.79
N SER A 170 -20.62 -12.12 8.74
CA SER A 170 -19.65 -13.01 9.37
C SER A 170 -19.63 -12.71 10.87
N GLY A 171 -19.97 -13.70 11.70
CA GLY A 171 -19.99 -13.59 13.17
C GLY A 171 -18.61 -13.43 13.82
N ASP A 172 -17.78 -12.54 13.28
CA ASP A 172 -16.44 -12.23 13.75
C ASP A 172 -16.47 -10.99 14.67
N TRP A 173 -15.68 -11.05 15.74
CA TRP A 173 -15.56 -10.02 16.76
C TRP A 173 -14.87 -8.76 16.22
N VAL A 174 -15.39 -7.58 16.55
CA VAL A 174 -14.79 -6.29 16.18
C VAL A 174 -13.95 -5.76 17.34
N TYR A 175 -12.67 -5.50 17.08
CA TYR A 175 -11.81 -4.77 18.02
C TYR A 175 -12.10 -3.27 17.90
N VAL A 176 -12.81 -2.72 18.88
CA VAL A 176 -12.91 -1.28 19.07
C VAL A 176 -11.80 -0.92 20.04
N GLY A 177 -10.80 -0.17 19.57
CA GLY A 177 -9.69 0.30 20.43
C GLY A 177 -10.16 1.13 21.63
N ASN A 178 -9.24 1.72 22.39
CA ASN A 178 -9.56 2.55 23.56
C ASN A 178 -10.29 3.86 23.16
N TRP A 179 -11.58 3.74 22.85
CA TRP A 179 -12.51 4.84 22.65
C TRP A 179 -13.34 4.98 23.92
N SER A 180 -13.55 6.22 24.38
CA SER A 180 -14.51 6.47 25.46
C SER A 180 -15.88 5.91 25.06
N ALA A 181 -16.56 5.20 25.96
CA ALA A 181 -17.86 4.55 25.72
C ALA A 181 -18.96 5.45 25.13
N ALA A 182 -18.75 6.77 25.09
CA ALA A 182 -19.64 7.77 24.51
C ALA A 182 -19.55 7.92 22.97
N ALA A 183 -18.65 7.23 22.27
CA ALA A 183 -18.38 7.46 20.84
C ALA A 183 -18.86 6.35 19.88
N VAL A 184 -19.56 5.32 20.39
CA VAL A 184 -20.06 4.21 19.55
C VAL A 184 -21.58 4.18 19.57
N SER A 185 -22.20 4.66 18.48
CA SER A 185 -23.64 4.53 18.23
C SER A 185 -23.89 3.28 17.39
N ILE A 186 -24.31 2.18 18.03
CA ILE A 186 -24.75 0.96 17.34
C ILE A 186 -26.23 1.13 16.97
N SER A 187 -26.58 0.88 15.72
CA SER A 187 -27.97 0.91 15.25
C SER A 187 -28.82 -0.10 16.04
N PRO A 188 -30.06 0.24 16.46
CA PRO A 188 -30.85 -0.54 17.42
C PRO A 188 -31.29 -1.94 16.96
N ASN A 189 -30.89 -2.38 15.76
CA ASN A 189 -31.26 -3.68 15.21
C ASN A 189 -30.18 -4.76 15.40
N TYR A 190 -29.06 -4.46 16.06
CA TYR A 190 -27.93 -5.39 16.19
C TYR A 190 -27.53 -5.59 17.65
N THR A 191 -27.35 -6.86 18.05
CA THR A 191 -26.95 -7.23 19.41
C THR A 191 -25.46 -7.55 19.40
N THR A 192 -24.61 -6.54 19.58
CA THR A 192 -23.16 -6.76 19.67
C THR A 192 -22.70 -6.72 21.12
N THR A 193 -22.08 -7.81 21.59
CA THR A 193 -21.39 -7.85 22.88
C THR A 193 -20.04 -7.15 22.75
N ILE A 194 -19.88 -5.98 23.37
CA ILE A 194 -18.61 -5.26 23.40
C ILE A 194 -17.69 -5.89 24.45
N TYR A 195 -16.53 -6.41 24.06
CA TYR A 195 -15.50 -6.87 24.99
C TYR A 195 -14.56 -5.72 25.35
N ASN A 196 -14.58 -5.29 26.61
CA ASN A 196 -13.62 -4.31 27.13
C ASN A 196 -12.52 -5.05 27.95
N PRO A 197 -11.29 -5.18 27.43
CA PRO A 197 -10.22 -5.85 28.16
C PRO A 197 -9.71 -5.08 29.39
N ALA A 198 -10.17 -3.84 29.63
CA ALA A 198 -9.72 -3.01 30.75
C ALA A 198 -10.48 -3.22 32.07
N VAL A 199 -11.40 -4.19 32.17
CA VAL A 199 -12.20 -4.45 33.40
C VAL A 199 -12.02 -5.87 33.95
N ALA A 200 -10.86 -6.50 33.69
CA ALA A 200 -10.48 -7.75 34.35
C ALA A 200 -9.62 -7.47 35.59
N THR A 201 -10.27 -7.13 36.69
CA THR A 201 -9.79 -7.34 38.07
C THR A 201 -10.95 -7.78 38.94
#